data_AF-A0A9E7CTE1-F1
#
_entry.id   AF-A0A9E7CTE1-F1
#
_cell.length_a   1.000
_cell.length_b   1.000
_cell.length_c   1.000
_cell.angle_alpha   90.00
_cell.angle_beta   90.00
_cell.angle_gamma   90.00
#
_symmetry.space_group_name_H-M   'P 1'
#
loop_
_entity.id
_entity.type
_entity.pdbx_description
1 polymer ?
#
loop_
_entity_poly.entity_id
_entity_poly.type
_entity_poly.pdbx_seq_one_letter_code
_entity_poly.pdbx_strand_id
1 'polypeptide(L)'
;MIKWFLAVLGYFVFRLPGAVIGFLLGSVFENVSKSSSGSFETVFRNTSQRPVSPADFELNLLSLCSIVIKADGSVNQTELNYVRQYFVSTYGKDKANAIFKTFNEVVKQREISAQRICAYLAGRTRYEMRLQILHFLFGIANADGAVTSGESSKIKEIAGYFRIHFRDFESIQAMFVKKGDDAYKILEIDKTATPEEIKKAYRKMVKKYHPDKVITQDEAIKKGAEEKFKQVQRAYEQLQKERGF
;
A
#
# COMPACT_ATOMS: atom_id res chain seq x y z
N MET A 1 -12.67 -37.52 -4.26
CA MET A 1 -11.51 -38.30 -3.77
C MET A 1 -10.18 -37.57 -3.91
N ILE A 2 -10.06 -36.57 -4.80
CA ILE A 2 -8.80 -35.88 -5.10
C ILE A 2 -8.30 -35.01 -3.94
N LYS A 3 -9.21 -34.42 -3.14
CA LYS A 3 -8.84 -33.59 -1.98
C LYS A 3 -8.09 -34.33 -0.88
N TRP A 4 -8.42 -35.60 -0.63
CA TRP A 4 -7.74 -36.41 0.38
C TRP A 4 -6.38 -36.90 -0.13
N PHE A 5 -6.28 -37.22 -1.42
CA PHE A 5 -5.01 -37.58 -2.06
C PHE A 5 -4.00 -36.43 -2.03
N LEU A 6 -4.43 -35.20 -2.37
CA LEU A 6 -3.59 -34.01 -2.33
C LEU A 6 -3.25 -33.56 -0.90
N ALA A 7 -4.14 -33.78 0.07
CA ALA A 7 -3.83 -33.57 1.49
C ALA A 7 -2.73 -34.51 1.99
N VAL A 8 -2.80 -35.81 1.62
CA VAL A 8 -1.76 -36.79 2.01
C VAL A 8 -0.44 -36.50 1.29
N LEU A 9 -0.48 -36.12 0.02
CA LEU A 9 0.71 -35.71 -0.73
C LEU A 9 1.36 -34.44 -0.13
N GLY A 10 0.55 -33.44 0.19
CA GLY A 10 1.01 -32.22 0.86
C GLY A 10 1.60 -32.50 2.25
N TYR A 11 1.04 -33.47 2.98
CA TYR A 11 1.59 -33.92 4.27
C TYR A 11 3.00 -34.49 4.14
N PHE A 12 3.29 -35.27 3.09
CA PHE A 12 4.63 -35.84 2.92
C PHE A 12 5.71 -34.81 2.59
N VAL A 13 5.36 -33.71 1.92
CA VAL A 13 6.32 -32.66 1.53
C VAL A 13 6.55 -31.64 2.65
N PHE A 14 5.49 -31.24 3.37
CA PHE A 14 5.56 -30.15 4.36
C PHE A 14 4.92 -30.48 5.73
N ARG A 15 4.64 -31.75 6.04
CA ARG A 15 3.97 -32.21 7.27
C ARG A 15 2.59 -31.54 7.45
N LEU A 16 2.14 -31.30 8.69
CA LEU A 16 0.78 -30.83 8.99
C LEU A 16 0.36 -29.56 8.22
N PRO A 17 1.20 -28.52 8.04
CA PRO A 17 0.86 -27.36 7.21
C PRO A 17 0.62 -27.72 5.73
N GLY A 18 1.42 -28.64 5.19
CA GLY A 18 1.28 -29.12 3.82
C GLY A 18 -0.01 -29.90 3.59
N ALA A 19 -0.48 -30.64 4.59
CA ALA A 19 -1.76 -31.36 4.50
C ALA A 19 -2.96 -30.41 4.38
N VAL A 20 -2.95 -29.30 5.12
CA VAL A 20 -4.00 -28.28 5.09
C VAL A 20 -4.01 -27.59 3.72
N ILE A 21 -2.85 -27.24 3.19
CA ILE A 21 -2.72 -26.61 1.86
C ILE A 21 -3.15 -27.59 0.75
N GLY A 22 -2.73 -28.85 0.83
CA GLY A 22 -3.12 -29.89 -0.12
C GLY A 22 -4.62 -30.17 -0.12
N PHE A 23 -5.25 -30.18 1.05
CA PHE A 23 -6.70 -30.33 1.17
C PHE A 23 -7.45 -29.13 0.57
N LEU A 24 -6.98 -27.90 0.83
CA LEU A 24 -7.58 -26.66 0.31
C LEU A 24 -7.46 -26.57 -1.22
N LEU A 25 -6.32 -26.94 -1.79
CA LEU A 25 -6.14 -26.96 -3.25
C LEU A 25 -6.98 -28.05 -3.92
N GLY A 26 -7.05 -29.24 -3.34
CA GLY A 26 -7.86 -30.33 -3.88
C GLY A 26 -9.37 -30.11 -3.78
N SER A 27 -9.83 -29.31 -2.79
CA SER A 27 -11.24 -28.93 -2.67
C SER A 27 -11.64 -27.81 -3.63
N VAL A 28 -10.70 -26.93 -4.02
CA VAL A 28 -10.90 -25.97 -5.11
C VAL A 28 -10.96 -26.67 -6.47
N PHE A 29 -10.10 -27.67 -6.72
CA PHE A 29 -10.06 -28.39 -7.99
C PHE A 29 -11.31 -29.26 -8.24
N GLU A 30 -11.83 -29.93 -7.20
CA GLU A 30 -13.11 -30.67 -7.31
C GLU A 30 -14.29 -29.73 -7.63
N ASN A 31 -14.26 -28.49 -7.14
CA ASN A 31 -15.31 -27.48 -7.34
C ASN A 31 -15.24 -26.73 -8.69
N VAL A 32 -14.11 -26.76 -9.39
CA VAL A 32 -13.99 -26.17 -10.74
C VAL A 32 -14.66 -27.05 -11.82
N SER A 33 -14.87 -28.34 -11.54
CA SER A 33 -15.47 -29.29 -12.50
C SER A 33 -17.01 -29.30 -12.56
N LYS A 34 -17.70 -28.54 -11.70
CA LYS A 34 -19.18 -28.44 -11.72
C LYS A 34 -19.60 -26.98 -11.68
N SER A 35 -19.91 -26.40 -12.83
CA SER A 35 -20.53 -25.08 -12.91
C SER A 35 -21.99 -25.15 -12.46
N SER A 36 -22.35 -24.40 -11.41
CA SER A 36 -23.56 -23.57 -11.37
C SER A 36 -23.62 -22.82 -10.03
N SER A 37 -23.77 -21.50 -10.14
CA SER A 37 -24.37 -20.56 -9.17
C SER A 37 -24.59 -21.05 -7.72
N GLY A 38 -23.87 -20.45 -6.79
CA GLY A 38 -24.14 -20.54 -5.35
C GLY A 38 -22.88 -20.91 -4.56
N SER A 39 -22.70 -20.27 -3.40
CA SER A 39 -21.64 -20.56 -2.40
C SER A 39 -20.33 -19.76 -2.45
N PHE A 40 -20.34 -18.50 -2.90
CA PHE A 40 -19.35 -17.50 -2.44
C PHE A 40 -19.78 -16.83 -1.10
N GLU A 41 -21.03 -17.04 -0.68
CA GLU A 41 -21.64 -16.37 0.47
C GLU A 41 -21.16 -16.91 1.84
N THR A 42 -20.62 -18.14 1.91
CA THR A 42 -20.40 -18.82 3.20
C THR A 42 -19.03 -18.55 3.84
N VAL A 43 -18.06 -17.95 3.13
CA VAL A 43 -16.71 -17.70 3.69
C VAL A 43 -16.56 -16.28 4.27
N PHE A 44 -17.44 -15.34 3.89
CA PHE A 44 -17.37 -13.94 4.34
C PHE A 44 -18.20 -13.61 5.58
N ARG A 45 -18.77 -14.61 6.28
CA ARG A 45 -19.62 -14.36 7.45
C ARG A 45 -18.85 -14.43 8.77
N ASN A 46 -18.03 -13.41 9.04
CA ASN A 46 -17.84 -12.88 10.40
C ASN A 46 -17.09 -11.54 10.36
N THR A 47 -17.83 -10.46 10.12
CA THR A 47 -17.66 -9.09 10.66
C THR A 47 -18.74 -8.22 10.01
N SER A 48 -19.60 -7.59 10.81
CA SER A 48 -20.78 -6.81 10.38
C SER A 48 -20.47 -5.49 9.67
N GLN A 49 -19.61 -5.50 8.65
CA GLN A 49 -19.35 -4.33 7.80
C GLN A 49 -19.22 -4.76 6.35
N ARG A 50 -20.06 -4.18 5.48
CA ARG A 50 -20.03 -4.38 4.02
C ARG A 50 -18.58 -4.23 3.50
N PRO A 51 -18.06 -5.19 2.71
CA PRO A 51 -16.75 -5.06 2.08
C PRO A 51 -16.72 -3.82 1.17
N VAL A 52 -15.57 -3.17 1.08
CA VAL A 52 -15.34 -2.05 0.15
C VAL A 52 -15.52 -2.58 -1.27
N SER A 53 -16.44 -2.02 -2.04
CA SER A 53 -16.41 -2.25 -3.49
C SER A 53 -15.07 -1.70 -3.99
N PRO A 54 -14.29 -2.40 -4.84
CA PRO A 54 -13.04 -1.85 -5.38
C PRO A 54 -13.18 -0.39 -5.84
N ALA A 55 -14.32 -0.06 -6.47
CA ALA A 55 -14.69 1.29 -6.86
C ALA A 55 -14.69 2.32 -5.71
N ASP A 56 -15.14 1.94 -4.51
CA ASP A 56 -15.13 2.80 -3.34
C ASP A 56 -13.72 3.05 -2.82
N PHE A 57 -12.83 2.06 -2.88
CA PHE A 57 -11.42 2.24 -2.48
C PHE A 57 -10.74 3.26 -3.39
N GLU A 58 -10.90 3.10 -4.70
CA GLU A 58 -10.28 3.95 -5.72
C GLU A 58 -10.78 5.40 -5.64
N LEU A 59 -12.09 5.60 -5.40
CA LEU A 59 -12.68 6.92 -5.19
C LEU A 59 -12.17 7.59 -3.90
N ASN A 60 -12.05 6.83 -2.82
CA ASN A 60 -11.49 7.33 -1.56
C ASN A 60 -10.00 7.69 -1.71
N LEU A 61 -9.23 6.88 -2.43
CA LEU A 61 -7.83 7.18 -2.73
C LEU A 61 -7.70 8.46 -3.55
N LEU A 62 -8.49 8.60 -4.63
CA LEU A 62 -8.51 9.80 -5.45
C LEU A 62 -8.95 11.04 -4.66
N SER A 63 -9.85 10.86 -3.68
CA SER A 63 -10.27 11.93 -2.76
C SER A 63 -9.13 12.39 -1.86
N LEU A 64 -8.35 11.47 -1.30
CA LEU A 64 -7.14 11.82 -0.52
C LEU A 64 -6.12 12.54 -1.39
N CYS A 65 -5.93 12.10 -2.65
CA CYS A 65 -5.06 12.79 -3.61
C CYS A 65 -5.51 14.24 -3.81
N SER A 66 -6.80 14.47 -4.06
CA SER A 66 -7.33 15.82 -4.23
C SER A 66 -7.20 16.69 -2.98
N ILE A 67 -7.20 16.11 -1.78
CA ILE A 67 -7.00 16.85 -0.53
C ILE A 67 -5.54 17.32 -0.42
N VAL A 68 -4.58 16.46 -0.77
CA VAL A 68 -3.14 16.80 -0.74
C VAL A 68 -2.82 17.84 -1.80
N ILE A 69 -3.23 17.64 -3.05
CA ILE A 69 -2.98 18.56 -4.18
C ILE A 69 -3.53 19.97 -3.91
N LYS A 70 -4.61 20.08 -3.12
CA LYS A 70 -5.23 21.37 -2.79
C LYS A 70 -4.71 21.98 -1.49
N ALA A 71 -3.73 21.35 -0.82
CA ALA A 71 -3.29 21.78 0.50
C ALA A 71 -2.76 23.22 0.53
N ASP A 72 -2.10 23.65 -0.55
CA ASP A 72 -1.53 24.99 -0.67
C ASP A 72 -2.46 26.01 -1.35
N GLY A 73 -3.72 25.62 -1.62
CA GLY A 73 -4.72 26.49 -2.25
C GLY A 73 -4.58 26.69 -3.76
N SER A 74 -3.50 26.20 -4.38
CA SER A 74 -3.35 26.12 -5.84
C SER A 74 -3.30 24.66 -6.30
N VAL A 75 -3.79 24.38 -7.51
CA VAL A 75 -3.80 23.01 -8.06
C VAL A 75 -2.69 22.90 -9.10
N ASN A 76 -1.72 22.04 -8.85
CA ASN A 76 -0.61 21.79 -9.75
C ASN A 76 -0.99 20.78 -10.84
N GLN A 77 -0.79 21.14 -12.10
CA GLN A 77 -1.10 20.26 -13.23
C GLN A 77 -0.18 19.04 -13.28
N THR A 78 1.05 19.16 -12.80
CA THR A 78 2.02 18.06 -12.76
C THR A 78 1.56 16.95 -11.82
N GLU A 79 1.09 17.30 -10.62
CA GLU A 79 0.52 16.35 -9.66
C GLU A 79 -0.76 15.69 -10.20
N LEU A 80 -1.66 16.46 -10.82
CA LEU A 80 -2.87 15.92 -11.45
C LEU A 80 -2.52 14.91 -12.56
N ASN A 81 -1.53 15.23 -13.38
CA ASN A 81 -1.07 14.35 -14.45
C ASN A 81 -0.43 13.08 -13.87
N TYR A 82 0.34 13.19 -12.78
CA TYR A 82 0.90 12.05 -12.08
C TYR A 82 -0.19 11.10 -11.56
N VAL A 83 -1.22 11.65 -10.89
CA VAL A 83 -2.37 10.85 -10.42
C VAL A 83 -3.07 10.18 -11.60
N ARG A 84 -3.33 10.92 -12.68
CA ARG A 84 -3.97 10.36 -13.88
C ARG A 84 -3.15 9.21 -14.48
N GLN A 85 -1.85 9.43 -14.67
CA GLN A 85 -0.95 8.42 -15.23
C GLN A 85 -0.89 7.17 -14.34
N TYR A 86 -0.82 7.34 -13.03
CA TYR A 86 -0.86 6.24 -12.07
C TYR A 86 -2.14 5.41 -12.25
N PHE A 87 -3.32 6.03 -12.17
CA PHE A 87 -4.60 5.33 -12.30
C PHE A 87 -4.76 4.65 -13.66
N VAL A 88 -4.32 5.29 -14.76
CA VAL A 88 -4.35 4.68 -16.09
C VAL A 88 -3.41 3.48 -16.17
N SER A 89 -2.19 3.58 -15.63
CA SER A 89 -1.23 2.49 -15.66
C SER A 89 -1.64 1.29 -14.81
N THR A 90 -2.39 1.54 -13.73
CA THR A 90 -2.83 0.52 -12.77
C THR A 90 -4.12 -0.16 -13.19
N TYR A 91 -5.10 0.61 -13.68
CA TYR A 91 -6.48 0.13 -13.87
C TYR A 91 -6.88 0.05 -15.35
N GLY A 92 -6.03 0.54 -16.26
CA GLY A 92 -6.38 0.76 -17.65
C GLY A 92 -7.15 2.06 -17.88
N LYS A 93 -7.11 2.55 -19.13
CA LYS A 93 -7.67 3.85 -19.52
C LYS A 93 -9.17 3.97 -19.22
N ASP A 94 -9.95 2.94 -19.53
CA ASP A 94 -11.42 3.00 -19.42
C ASP A 94 -11.88 3.03 -17.96
N LYS A 95 -11.35 2.13 -17.11
CA LYS A 95 -11.67 2.11 -15.67
C LYS A 95 -11.18 3.39 -14.99
N ALA A 96 -9.98 3.87 -15.32
CA ALA A 96 -9.48 5.14 -14.79
C ALA A 96 -10.41 6.32 -15.13
N ASN A 97 -10.82 6.44 -16.40
CA ASN A 97 -11.74 7.49 -16.84
C ASN A 97 -13.09 7.43 -16.08
N ALA A 98 -13.63 6.24 -15.86
CA ALA A 98 -14.85 6.06 -15.07
C ALA A 98 -14.68 6.52 -13.62
N ILE A 99 -13.55 6.20 -12.96
CA ILE A 99 -13.24 6.66 -11.60
C ILE A 99 -13.17 8.20 -11.55
N PHE A 100 -12.45 8.82 -12.49
CA PHE A 100 -12.34 10.29 -12.55
C PHE A 100 -13.67 10.98 -12.82
N LYS A 101 -14.50 10.40 -13.70
CA LYS A 101 -15.86 10.91 -13.97
C LYS A 101 -16.69 10.90 -12.69
N THR A 102 -16.78 9.75 -12.02
CA THR A 102 -17.53 9.62 -10.77
C THR A 102 -17.00 10.56 -9.68
N PHE A 103 -15.68 10.74 -9.57
CA PHE A 103 -15.08 11.70 -8.64
C PHE A 103 -15.53 13.15 -8.92
N ASN A 104 -15.48 13.58 -10.18
CA ASN A 104 -15.86 14.94 -10.57
C ASN A 104 -17.36 15.21 -10.37
N GLU A 105 -18.21 14.21 -10.62
CA GLU A 105 -19.66 14.34 -10.51
C GLU A 105 -20.15 14.24 -9.05
N VAL A 106 -19.64 13.29 -8.28
CA VAL A 106 -20.20 12.93 -6.96
C VAL A 106 -19.42 13.56 -5.81
N VAL A 107 -18.11 13.70 -5.95
CA VAL A 107 -17.21 14.00 -4.82
C VAL A 107 -16.83 15.48 -4.80
N LYS A 108 -16.67 16.13 -5.96
CA LYS A 108 -16.36 17.57 -6.04
C LYS A 108 -17.43 18.46 -5.42
N GLN A 109 -18.68 17.99 -5.36
CA GLN A 109 -19.83 18.72 -4.80
C GLN A 109 -20.00 18.56 -3.28
N ARG A 110 -19.17 17.73 -2.63
CA ARG A 110 -19.27 17.41 -1.20
C ARG A 110 -18.04 17.91 -0.46
N GLU A 111 -18.20 18.29 0.81
CA GLU A 111 -17.05 18.48 1.69
C GLU A 111 -16.33 17.14 1.92
N ILE A 112 -15.13 17.02 1.35
CA ILE A 112 -14.31 15.83 1.46
C ILE A 112 -13.57 15.86 2.80
N SER A 113 -13.99 15.02 3.75
CA SER A 113 -13.31 14.89 5.05
C SER A 113 -12.25 13.79 5.01
N ALA A 114 -10.98 14.18 5.13
CA ALA A 114 -9.85 13.26 5.26
C ALA A 114 -10.05 12.27 6.42
N GLN A 115 -10.54 12.76 7.57
CA GLN A 115 -10.82 11.94 8.75
C GLN A 115 -11.81 10.81 8.45
N ARG A 116 -12.94 11.12 7.78
CA ARG A 116 -13.97 10.12 7.44
C ARG A 116 -13.45 9.08 6.47
N ILE A 117 -12.73 9.51 5.43
CA ILE A 117 -12.12 8.62 4.46
C ILE A 117 -11.12 7.68 5.14
N CYS A 118 -10.25 8.24 5.98
CA CYS A 118 -9.24 7.46 6.69
C CYS A 118 -9.88 6.48 7.67
N ALA A 119 -10.93 6.87 8.40
CA ALA A 119 -11.66 5.96 9.29
C ALA A 119 -12.32 4.81 8.52
N TYR A 120 -12.95 5.10 7.37
CA TYR A 120 -13.53 4.09 6.49
C TYR A 120 -12.48 3.10 6.00
N LEU A 121 -11.38 3.60 5.43
CA LEU A 121 -10.30 2.78 4.88
C LEU A 121 -9.55 1.99 5.97
N ALA A 122 -9.27 2.59 7.13
CA ALA A 122 -8.57 1.93 8.23
C ALA A 122 -9.36 0.73 8.79
N GLY A 123 -10.69 0.79 8.78
CA GLY A 123 -11.55 -0.33 9.19
C GLY A 123 -11.55 -1.52 8.24
N ARG A 124 -11.01 -1.39 7.03
CA ARG A 124 -11.06 -2.42 5.96
C ARG A 124 -9.71 -2.76 5.35
N THR A 125 -8.64 -2.06 5.73
CA THR A 125 -7.32 -2.26 5.16
C THR A 125 -6.31 -2.62 6.23
N ARG A 126 -5.32 -3.43 5.85
CA ARG A 126 -4.20 -3.78 6.74
C ARG A 126 -3.29 -2.56 6.95
N TYR A 127 -2.42 -2.65 7.95
CA TYR A 127 -1.47 -1.56 8.24
C TYR A 127 -0.55 -1.23 7.06
N GLU A 128 -0.10 -2.26 6.35
CA GLU A 128 0.79 -2.15 5.19
C GLU A 128 0.16 -1.35 4.05
N MET A 129 -1.15 -1.54 3.83
CA MET A 129 -1.92 -0.77 2.84
C MET A 129 -1.92 0.72 3.18
N ARG A 130 -2.09 1.07 4.46
CA ARG A 130 -2.11 2.46 4.91
C ARG A 130 -0.74 3.13 4.69
N LEU A 131 0.35 2.39 4.92
CA LEU A 131 1.69 2.85 4.58
C LEU A 131 1.85 3.07 3.07
N GLN A 132 1.24 2.21 2.25
CA GLN A 132 1.28 2.33 0.79
C GLN A 132 0.52 3.55 0.27
N ILE A 133 -0.66 3.82 0.83
CA ILE A 133 -1.42 5.04 0.54
C ILE A 133 -0.57 6.26 0.88
N LEU A 134 0.08 6.27 2.04
CA LEU A 134 0.91 7.40 2.46
C LEU A 134 2.12 7.61 1.53
N HIS A 135 2.82 6.54 1.14
CA HIS A 135 3.91 6.61 0.17
C HIS A 135 3.42 7.17 -1.17
N PHE A 136 2.27 6.72 -1.65
CA PHE A 136 1.68 7.23 -2.89
C PHE A 136 1.33 8.72 -2.81
N LEU A 137 0.77 9.19 -1.68
CA LEU A 137 0.48 10.61 -1.48
C LEU A 137 1.75 11.48 -1.51
N PHE A 138 2.85 11.03 -0.91
CA PHE A 138 4.13 11.72 -1.05
C PHE A 138 4.71 11.64 -2.47
N GLY A 139 4.49 10.53 -3.19
CA GLY A 139 4.87 10.41 -4.60
C GLY A 139 4.15 11.41 -5.51
N ILE A 140 2.88 11.70 -5.21
CA ILE A 140 2.12 12.76 -5.89
C ILE A 140 2.71 14.12 -5.54
N ALA A 141 2.85 14.44 -4.25
CA ALA A 141 3.36 15.73 -3.80
C ALA A 141 4.78 16.02 -4.32
N ASN A 142 5.59 14.99 -4.57
CA ASN A 142 6.92 15.13 -5.13
C ASN A 142 6.96 15.03 -6.67
N ALA A 143 5.81 15.08 -7.36
CA ALA A 143 5.75 14.84 -8.81
C ALA A 143 6.49 15.92 -9.62
N ASP A 144 6.59 17.15 -9.12
CA ASP A 144 7.37 18.24 -9.68
C ASP A 144 8.77 18.37 -9.06
N GLY A 145 9.14 17.45 -8.16
CA GLY A 145 10.45 17.35 -7.54
C GLY A 145 10.57 17.99 -6.15
N ALA A 146 9.51 18.58 -5.59
CA ALA A 146 9.54 19.13 -4.24
C ALA A 146 8.19 18.98 -3.53
N VAL A 147 8.22 18.47 -2.30
CA VAL A 147 7.04 18.42 -1.43
C VAL A 147 6.95 19.72 -0.63
N THR A 148 5.82 20.41 -0.70
CA THR A 148 5.63 21.67 0.04
C THR A 148 5.33 21.43 1.53
N SER A 149 5.37 22.51 2.33
CA SER A 149 5.03 22.44 3.75
C SER A 149 3.54 22.15 3.99
N GLY A 150 2.64 22.68 3.16
CA GLY A 150 1.21 22.43 3.30
C GLY A 150 0.83 21.01 2.90
N GLU A 151 1.38 20.49 1.80
CA GLU A 151 1.24 19.09 1.42
C GLU A 151 1.77 18.15 2.49
N SER A 152 3.00 18.37 2.97
CA SER A 152 3.58 17.53 4.02
C SER A 152 2.77 17.58 5.31
N SER A 153 2.18 18.72 5.65
CA SER A 153 1.32 18.87 6.83
C SER A 153 0.01 18.10 6.65
N LYS A 154 -0.59 18.15 5.45
CA LYS A 154 -1.81 17.43 5.13
C LYS A 154 -1.58 15.91 5.12
N ILE A 155 -0.47 15.45 4.57
CA ILE A 155 -0.07 14.04 4.59
C ILE A 155 0.18 13.55 6.03
N LYS A 156 0.78 14.39 6.89
CA LYS A 156 0.96 14.09 8.32
C LYS A 156 -0.38 13.94 9.06
N GLU A 157 -1.35 14.79 8.76
CA GLU A 157 -2.73 14.69 9.29
C GLU A 157 -3.39 13.36 8.88
N ILE A 158 -3.30 13.01 7.60
CA ILE A 158 -3.79 11.73 7.05
C ILE A 158 -3.11 10.53 7.75
N ALA A 159 -1.79 10.59 7.98
CA ALA A 159 -1.07 9.57 8.71
C ALA A 159 -1.59 9.39 10.15
N GLY A 160 -1.91 10.50 10.82
CA GLY A 160 -2.55 10.51 12.13
C GLY A 160 -3.91 9.81 12.12
N TYR A 161 -4.76 10.11 11.13
CA TYR A 161 -6.06 9.44 11.00
C TYR A 161 -5.93 7.95 10.67
N PHE A 162 -4.92 7.57 9.89
CA PHE A 162 -4.59 6.17 9.65
C PHE A 162 -3.94 5.48 10.85
N ARG A 163 -3.63 6.19 11.94
CA ARG A 163 -2.90 5.66 13.11
C ARG A 163 -1.56 5.04 12.69
N ILE A 164 -0.87 5.67 11.75
CA ILE A 164 0.48 5.29 11.33
C ILE A 164 1.46 5.70 12.42
N HIS A 165 2.37 4.80 12.81
CA HIS A 165 3.41 5.12 13.78
C HIS A 165 4.32 6.23 13.23
N PHE A 166 4.73 7.14 14.11
CA PHE A 166 5.53 8.31 13.71
C PHE A 166 6.83 7.92 12.97
N ARG A 167 7.53 6.87 13.42
CA ARG A 167 8.74 6.37 12.74
C ARG A 167 8.48 5.90 11.31
N ASP A 168 7.34 5.28 11.07
CA ASP A 168 6.96 4.82 9.73
C ASP A 168 6.62 6.01 8.82
N PHE A 169 5.95 7.02 9.38
CA PHE A 169 5.70 8.28 8.68
C PHE A 169 7.03 8.98 8.32
N GLU A 170 7.96 9.12 9.27
CA GLU A 170 9.26 9.75 9.02
C GLU A 170 10.09 8.99 8.00
N SER A 171 10.10 7.65 8.07
CA SER A 171 10.76 6.79 7.09
C SER A 171 10.22 7.03 5.68
N ILE A 172 8.90 7.11 5.53
CA ILE A 172 8.26 7.40 4.24
C ILE A 172 8.57 8.83 3.80
N GLN A 173 8.45 9.82 4.69
CA GLN A 173 8.71 11.22 4.35
C GLN A 173 10.15 11.42 3.85
N ALA A 174 11.13 10.77 4.50
CA ALA A 174 12.55 10.84 4.14
C ALA A 174 12.86 10.30 2.74
N MET A 175 11.95 9.52 2.13
CA MET A 175 12.08 9.03 0.77
C MET A 175 11.85 10.11 -0.29
N PHE A 176 11.12 11.18 0.07
CA PHE A 176 10.67 12.23 -0.86
C PHE A 176 11.21 13.61 -0.46
N VAL A 177 11.35 13.87 0.83
CA VAL A 177 11.84 15.15 1.36
C VAL A 177 13.31 15.00 1.74
N LYS A 178 14.19 15.49 0.87
CA LYS A 178 15.64 15.36 1.10
C LYS A 178 16.12 16.16 2.31
N LYS A 179 16.74 15.48 3.27
CA LYS A 179 17.44 16.03 4.45
C LYS A 179 18.77 15.31 4.62
N GLY A 180 19.68 15.89 5.41
CA GLY A 180 21.03 15.34 5.61
C GLY A 180 21.10 13.99 6.34
N ASP A 181 19.97 13.35 6.64
CA ASP A 181 19.89 12.11 7.42
C ASP A 181 18.84 11.11 6.94
N ASP A 182 18.41 11.24 5.68
CA ASP A 182 17.33 10.44 5.13
C ASP A 182 17.62 8.94 5.18
N ALA A 183 18.86 8.52 4.90
CA ALA A 183 19.21 7.11 4.86
C ALA A 183 18.99 6.41 6.23
N TYR A 184 19.28 7.11 7.34
CA TYR A 184 19.00 6.61 8.69
C TYR A 184 17.49 6.56 8.97
N LYS A 185 16.77 7.62 8.59
CA LYS A 185 15.31 7.71 8.77
C LYS A 185 14.55 6.67 7.96
N ILE A 186 14.94 6.44 6.71
CA ILE A 186 14.38 5.39 5.83
C ILE A 186 14.51 4.02 6.50
N LEU A 187 15.63 3.74 7.15
CA LEU A 187 15.87 2.49 7.89
C LEU A 187 15.28 2.48 9.31
N GLU A 188 14.58 3.54 9.73
CA GLU A 188 14.00 3.71 11.07
C GLU A 188 15.05 3.61 12.21
N ILE A 189 16.25 4.14 11.99
CA ILE A 189 17.37 4.13 12.95
C ILE A 189 17.93 5.54 13.20
N ASP A 190 18.67 5.69 14.31
CA ASP A 190 19.38 6.92 14.65
C ASP A 190 20.74 7.02 13.93
N LYS A 191 21.28 8.24 13.78
CA LYS A 191 22.63 8.45 13.19
C LYS A 191 23.76 7.83 13.99
N THR A 192 23.53 7.56 15.27
CA THR A 192 24.46 6.87 16.17
C THR A 192 24.49 5.35 15.98
N ALA A 193 23.64 4.81 15.11
CA ALA A 193 23.57 3.37 14.86
C ALA A 193 24.91 2.79 14.35
N THR A 194 25.27 1.64 14.91
CA THR A 194 26.44 0.85 14.53
C THR A 194 26.22 0.12 13.20
N PRO A 195 27.29 -0.32 12.50
CA PRO A 195 27.17 -1.12 11.28
C PRO A 195 26.28 -2.36 11.42
N GLU A 196 26.34 -3.03 12.59
CA GLU A 196 25.52 -4.21 12.87
C GLU A 196 24.03 -3.86 12.97
N GLU A 197 23.72 -2.74 13.64
CA GLU A 197 22.36 -2.22 13.76
C GLU A 197 21.81 -1.79 12.40
N ILE A 198 22.62 -1.17 11.54
CA ILE A 198 22.24 -0.81 10.17
C ILE A 198 21.89 -2.07 9.36
N LYS A 199 22.73 -3.10 9.39
CA LYS A 199 22.48 -4.39 8.71
C LYS A 199 21.20 -5.06 9.23
N LYS A 200 20.95 -5.00 10.55
CA LYS A 200 19.75 -5.54 11.19
C LYS A 200 18.49 -4.76 10.77
N ALA A 201 18.57 -3.44 10.74
CA ALA A 201 17.49 -2.56 10.33
C ALA A 201 17.12 -2.78 8.86
N TYR A 202 18.11 -2.89 7.97
CA TYR A 202 17.89 -3.23 6.57
C TYR A 202 17.09 -4.53 6.40
N ARG A 203 17.50 -5.63 7.07
CA ARG A 203 16.76 -6.90 7.03
C ARG A 203 15.32 -6.76 7.54
N LYS A 204 15.10 -5.95 8.58
CA LYS A 204 13.76 -5.66 9.11
C LYS A 204 12.92 -4.91 8.07
N MET A 205 13.48 -3.88 7.42
CA MET A 205 12.79 -3.08 6.40
C MET A 205 12.46 -3.90 5.16
N VAL A 206 13.40 -4.72 4.68
CA VAL A 206 13.16 -5.70 3.61
C VAL A 206 11.99 -6.61 3.97
N LYS A 207 11.99 -7.19 5.17
CA LYS A 207 10.87 -8.04 5.62
C LYS A 207 9.55 -7.26 5.77
N LYS A 208 9.57 -5.95 5.99
CA LYS A 208 8.38 -5.11 6.14
C LYS A 208 7.78 -4.71 4.79
N TYR A 209 8.64 -4.43 3.81
CA TYR A 209 8.26 -3.86 2.52
C TYR A 209 8.51 -4.79 1.33
N HIS A 210 8.77 -6.08 1.57
CA HIS A 210 8.93 -7.05 0.50
C HIS A 210 7.67 -7.13 -0.37
N PRO A 211 7.78 -7.10 -1.71
CA PRO A 211 6.62 -7.18 -2.60
C PRO A 211 5.78 -8.45 -2.37
N ASP A 212 6.41 -9.59 -2.09
CA ASP A 212 5.69 -10.86 -1.81
C ASP A 212 4.78 -10.85 -0.57
N LYS A 213 4.99 -9.92 0.38
CA LYS A 213 4.09 -9.79 1.53
C LYS A 213 2.78 -9.09 1.19
N VAL A 214 2.75 -8.41 0.06
CA VAL A 214 1.58 -7.73 -0.47
C VAL A 214 0.75 -8.79 -1.20
N ILE A 215 0.00 -9.60 -0.45
CA ILE A 215 -0.93 -10.60 -0.98
C ILE A 215 -2.18 -9.86 -1.50
N THR A 216 -2.04 -9.26 -2.67
CA THR A 216 -3.13 -8.60 -3.39
C THR A 216 -3.00 -8.83 -4.88
N GLN A 217 -4.13 -8.93 -5.57
CA GLN A 217 -4.19 -8.93 -7.03
C GLN A 217 -4.09 -7.52 -7.62
N ASP A 218 -4.10 -6.50 -6.76
CA ASP A 218 -4.06 -5.09 -7.16
C ASP A 218 -2.63 -4.65 -7.51
N GLU A 219 -2.43 -4.27 -8.78
CA GLU A 219 -1.13 -3.85 -9.31
C GLU A 219 -0.59 -2.55 -8.69
N ALA A 220 -1.48 -1.64 -8.25
CA ALA A 220 -1.06 -0.36 -7.66
C ALA A 220 -0.29 -0.60 -6.36
N ILE A 221 -0.80 -1.54 -5.57
CA ILE A 221 -0.25 -1.86 -4.25
C ILE A 221 1.10 -2.58 -4.42
N LYS A 222 1.24 -3.43 -5.44
CA LYS A 222 2.52 -4.08 -5.79
C LYS A 222 3.58 -3.06 -6.23
N LYS A 223 3.24 -2.20 -7.19
CA LYS A 223 4.18 -1.22 -7.76
C LYS A 223 4.75 -0.28 -6.70
N GLY A 224 3.89 0.21 -5.81
CA GLY A 224 4.34 1.07 -4.75
C GLY A 224 5.19 0.36 -3.67
N ALA A 225 4.95 -0.93 -3.42
CA ALA A 225 5.80 -1.73 -2.56
C ALA A 225 7.20 -1.94 -3.17
N GLU A 226 7.30 -2.15 -4.49
CA GLU A 226 8.57 -2.24 -5.21
C GLU A 226 9.38 -0.94 -5.16
N GLU A 227 8.73 0.22 -5.36
CA GLU A 227 9.39 1.52 -5.27
C GLU A 227 9.98 1.75 -3.89
N LYS A 228 9.21 1.44 -2.84
CA LYS A 228 9.67 1.54 -1.47
C LYS A 228 10.82 0.59 -1.16
N PHE A 229 10.75 -0.64 -1.67
CA PHE A 229 11.83 -1.61 -1.53
C PHE A 229 13.14 -1.09 -2.14
N LYS A 230 13.08 -0.49 -3.34
CA LYS A 230 14.25 0.11 -3.99
C LYS A 230 14.85 1.25 -3.18
N GLN A 231 14.03 2.09 -2.54
CA GLN A 231 14.52 3.18 -1.69
C GLN A 231 15.20 2.67 -0.42
N VAL A 232 14.66 1.62 0.22
CA VAL A 232 15.31 0.94 1.35
C VAL A 232 16.68 0.40 0.96
N GLN A 233 16.79 -0.19 -0.23
CA GLN A 233 18.07 -0.68 -0.74
C GLN A 233 19.07 0.46 -0.96
N ARG A 234 18.66 1.55 -1.63
CA ARG A 234 19.52 2.73 -1.85
C ARG A 234 20.00 3.36 -0.54
N ALA A 235 19.12 3.46 0.47
CA ALA A 235 19.49 3.97 1.78
C ALA A 235 20.57 3.11 2.44
N TYR A 236 20.43 1.78 2.38
CA TYR A 236 21.43 0.86 2.90
C TYR A 236 22.77 0.99 2.15
N GLU A 237 22.75 1.02 0.82
CA GLU A 237 23.95 1.19 -0.02
C GLU A 237 24.67 2.52 0.26
N GLN A 238 23.92 3.60 0.51
CA GLN A 238 24.47 4.88 0.90
C GLN A 238 25.19 4.79 2.25
N LEU A 239 24.54 4.24 3.28
CA LEU A 239 25.16 4.09 4.60
C LEU A 239 26.37 3.17 4.57
N GLN A 240 26.33 2.14 3.74
CA GLN A 240 27.45 1.23 3.54
C GLN A 240 28.68 1.96 3.00
N LYS A 241 28.49 2.86 2.02
CA LYS A 241 29.56 3.70 1.48
C LYS A 241 30.05 4.74 2.48
N GLU A 242 29.15 5.40 3.21
CA GLU A 242 29.49 6.44 4.19
C GLU A 242 30.25 5.90 5.41
N ARG A 243 29.95 4.67 5.84
CA ARG A 243 30.49 4.07 7.07
C ARG A 243 31.55 2.98 6.82
N GLY A 244 31.70 2.51 5.58
CA GLY A 244 32.74 1.58 5.17
C GLY A 244 32.61 0.15 5.73
N PHE A 245 31.51 -0.57 5.44
CA PHE A 245 31.28 -1.93 5.94
C PHE A 245 30.61 -2.91 4.96
#